data_AF-A0A1J4X2I2-F1
#
_entry.id   AF-A0A1J4X2I2-F1
#
_cell.length_a   1.000
_cell.length_b   1.000
_cell.length_c   1.000
_cell.angle_alpha   90.00
_cell.angle_beta   90.00
_cell.angle_gamma   90.00
#
_symmetry.space_group_name_H-M   'P 1'
#
loop_
_entity.id
_entity.type
_entity.pdbx_description
1 polymer ?
#
loop_
_entity_poly.entity_id
_entity_poly.type
_entity_poly.pdbx_seq_one_letter_code
_entity_poly.pdbx_strand_id
1 'polypeptide(L)'
;MTLETYYHRRFPLDLQEAVRRYSHNFGDEDYFHVQDFAERVPSVADGKYRSLFVCLCALGVLMDEVIFTHFSGGYTDFRYLTMFPKVEYGITGTHANPWVLLRGKRGGDGLFENCASVFLQDMRSLLSEVPFPFATWRDVEGILIADKDVSRGQYGELLLHVLKNGLKATERPMRPPRKEDFMHLMSEEEAEEYLSQ
;
A
#
# COMPACT_ATOMS: atom_id res chain seq x y z
N MET A 1 -9.98 15.46 -6.99
CA MET A 1 -8.94 15.30 -5.95
C MET A 1 -7.76 14.58 -6.58
N THR A 2 -6.53 15.07 -6.40
CA THR A 2 -5.31 14.43 -6.95
C THR A 2 -4.88 13.23 -6.10
N LEU A 3 -4.00 12.36 -6.62
CA LEU A 3 -3.41 11.25 -5.86
C LEU A 3 -2.71 11.75 -4.58
N GLU A 4 -1.85 12.77 -4.68
CA GLU A 4 -1.16 13.36 -3.53
C GLU A 4 -2.15 13.90 -2.49
N THR A 5 -3.20 14.58 -2.94
CA THR A 5 -4.24 15.09 -2.03
C THR A 5 -4.97 13.94 -1.33
N TYR A 6 -5.30 12.87 -2.06
CA TYR A 6 -5.91 11.68 -1.47
C TYR A 6 -4.96 11.05 -0.45
N TYR A 7 -3.70 10.84 -0.81
CA TYR A 7 -2.68 10.23 0.04
C TYR A 7 -2.47 11.00 1.35
N HIS A 8 -2.31 12.33 1.30
CA HIS A 8 -2.03 13.09 2.53
C HIS A 8 -3.27 13.39 3.38
N ARG A 9 -4.47 13.47 2.79
CA ARG A 9 -5.68 13.95 3.51
C ARG A 9 -6.72 12.89 3.79
N ARG A 10 -6.81 11.85 2.96
CA ARG A 10 -7.92 10.89 3.01
C ARG A 10 -7.45 9.47 3.30
N PHE A 11 -6.34 9.03 2.71
CA PHE A 11 -5.79 7.70 2.94
C PHE A 11 -5.59 7.36 4.44
N PRO A 12 -5.05 8.24 5.31
CA PRO A 12 -4.90 7.93 6.73
C PRO A 12 -6.25 7.71 7.43
N LEU A 13 -7.29 8.45 7.03
CA LEU A 13 -8.63 8.31 7.58
C LEU A 13 -9.29 7.01 7.12
N ASP A 14 -9.17 6.68 5.83
CA ASP A 14 -9.66 5.41 5.29
C ASP A 14 -8.93 4.23 5.94
N LEU A 15 -7.62 4.35 6.18
CA LEU A 15 -6.82 3.32 6.85
C LEU A 15 -7.20 3.13 8.31
N GLN A 16 -7.37 4.22 9.07
CA GLN A 16 -7.86 4.16 10.45
C GLN A 16 -9.25 3.51 10.53
N GLU A 17 -10.13 3.82 9.57
CA GLU A 17 -11.45 3.20 9.51
C GLU A 17 -11.36 1.71 9.15
N ALA A 18 -10.43 1.31 8.28
CA ALA A 18 -10.17 -0.10 8.00
C ALA A 18 -9.71 -0.84 9.26
N VAL A 19 -8.75 -0.30 10.00
CA VAL A 19 -8.27 -0.87 11.26
C VAL A 19 -9.44 -1.01 12.22
N ARG A 20 -10.16 0.08 12.51
CA ARG A 20 -11.28 0.08 13.45
C ARG A 20 -12.38 -0.95 13.12
N ARG A 21 -12.65 -1.22 11.84
CA ARG A 21 -13.74 -2.10 11.41
C ARG A 21 -13.33 -3.55 11.20
N TYR A 22 -12.10 -3.78 10.74
CA TYR A 22 -11.72 -5.06 10.14
C TYR A 22 -10.40 -5.62 10.67
N SER A 23 -9.68 -4.92 11.55
CA SER A 23 -8.52 -5.51 12.21
C SER A 23 -8.97 -6.54 13.25
N HIS A 24 -8.06 -7.46 13.52
CA HIS A 24 -8.11 -8.43 14.60
C HIS A 24 -7.04 -8.06 15.60
N ASN A 25 -7.30 -8.31 16.89
CA ASN A 25 -6.36 -7.99 17.96
C ASN A 25 -5.70 -9.28 18.44
N PHE A 26 -4.37 -9.29 18.48
CA PHE A 26 -3.59 -10.37 19.08
C PHE A 26 -2.50 -9.79 19.97
N GLY A 27 -2.69 -9.89 21.29
CA GLY A 27 -1.85 -9.17 22.26
C GLY A 27 -2.04 -7.65 22.12
N ASP A 28 -0.94 -6.93 22.01
CA ASP A 28 -0.91 -5.47 21.85
C ASP A 28 -0.88 -5.04 20.36
N GLU A 29 -1.14 -5.96 19.44
CA GLU A 29 -1.05 -5.70 18.00
C GLU A 29 -2.38 -5.89 17.26
N ASP A 30 -2.71 -4.89 16.44
CA ASP A 30 -3.72 -5.01 15.40
C ASP A 30 -3.11 -5.62 14.13
N TYR A 31 -3.81 -6.57 13.52
CA TYR A 31 -3.45 -7.18 12.25
C TYR A 31 -4.70 -7.48 11.41
N PHE A 32 -4.51 -7.72 10.11
CA PHE A 32 -5.58 -8.18 9.23
C PHE A 32 -5.28 -9.58 8.71
N HIS A 33 -6.30 -10.43 8.63
CA HIS A 33 -6.20 -11.62 7.80
C HIS A 33 -6.24 -11.22 6.32
N VAL A 34 -5.35 -11.79 5.51
CA VAL A 34 -5.25 -11.48 4.07
C VAL A 34 -6.58 -11.63 3.31
N GLN A 35 -7.43 -12.58 3.70
CA GLN A 35 -8.75 -12.78 3.08
C GLN A 35 -9.71 -11.62 3.42
N ASP A 36 -9.83 -11.27 4.69
CA ASP A 36 -10.62 -10.11 5.13
C ASP A 36 -10.09 -8.81 4.50
N PHE A 37 -8.76 -8.69 4.37
CA PHE A 37 -8.13 -7.56 3.72
C PHE A 37 -8.47 -7.47 2.23
N ALA A 38 -8.54 -8.59 1.53
CA ALA A 38 -8.89 -8.59 0.11
C ALA A 38 -10.38 -8.28 -0.11
N GLU A 39 -11.27 -8.79 0.74
CA GLU A 39 -12.71 -8.76 0.51
C GLU A 39 -13.38 -7.51 1.12
N ARG A 40 -13.01 -7.14 2.34
CA ARG A 40 -13.78 -6.19 3.17
C ARG A 40 -13.10 -4.84 3.31
N VAL A 41 -11.79 -4.85 3.60
CA VAL A 41 -11.01 -3.63 3.81
C VAL A 41 -11.15 -2.60 2.68
N PRO A 42 -11.21 -2.97 1.39
CA PRO A 42 -11.33 -1.99 0.33
C PRO A 42 -12.66 -1.21 0.38
N SER A 43 -13.68 -1.69 1.10
CA SER A 43 -15.00 -1.04 1.18
C SER A 43 -15.03 0.24 2.03
N VAL A 44 -13.98 0.51 2.83
CA VAL A 44 -13.88 1.76 3.60
C VAL A 44 -13.64 2.99 2.72
N ALA A 45 -13.01 2.78 1.57
CA ALA A 45 -12.70 3.83 0.62
C ALA A 45 -13.82 3.93 -0.42
N ASP A 46 -14.19 5.16 -0.77
CA ASP A 46 -15.14 5.45 -1.85
C ASP A 46 -14.71 4.72 -3.14
N GLY A 47 -15.69 4.29 -3.96
CA GLY A 47 -15.45 3.46 -5.15
C GLY A 47 -14.29 3.94 -6.06
N LYS A 48 -14.16 5.26 -6.26
CA LYS A 48 -13.13 5.92 -7.09
C LYS A 48 -11.74 5.87 -6.49
N TYR A 49 -11.64 5.77 -5.16
CA TYR A 49 -10.37 5.77 -4.45
C TYR A 49 -9.99 4.38 -3.95
N ARG A 50 -10.89 3.41 -4.01
CA ARG A 50 -10.66 2.01 -3.64
C ARG A 50 -9.40 1.41 -4.26
N SER A 51 -9.09 1.74 -5.51
CA SER A 51 -7.86 1.27 -6.16
C SER A 51 -6.60 1.98 -5.71
N LEU A 52 -6.67 3.28 -5.40
CA LEU A 52 -5.56 4.00 -4.76
C LEU A 52 -5.31 3.44 -3.35
N PHE A 53 -6.38 3.28 -2.57
CA PHE A 53 -6.35 2.77 -1.20
C PHE A 53 -5.64 1.42 -1.13
N VAL A 54 -6.06 0.45 -1.95
CA VAL A 54 -5.45 -0.88 -1.97
C VAL A 54 -3.99 -0.84 -2.42
N CYS A 55 -3.62 0.01 -3.40
CA CYS A 55 -2.22 0.17 -3.81
C CYS A 55 -1.35 0.74 -2.67
N LEU A 56 -1.82 1.78 -2.00
CA LEU A 56 -1.12 2.42 -0.89
C LEU A 56 -1.03 1.50 0.34
N CYS A 57 -2.07 0.72 0.61
CA CYS A 57 -2.03 -0.32 1.62
C CYS A 57 -0.97 -1.39 1.32
N ALA A 58 -0.89 -1.89 0.08
CA ALA A 58 0.15 -2.86 -0.29
C ALA A 58 1.57 -2.31 -0.08
N LEU A 59 1.80 -1.02 -0.38
CA LEU A 59 3.06 -0.33 -0.11
C LEU A 59 3.31 -0.16 1.40
N GLY A 60 2.26 0.12 2.18
CA GLY A 60 2.31 0.17 3.64
C GLY A 60 2.69 -1.17 4.26
N VAL A 61 2.06 -2.27 3.84
CA VAL A 61 2.39 -3.64 4.27
C VAL A 61 3.86 -3.96 3.96
N LEU A 62 4.31 -3.62 2.76
CA LEU A 62 5.71 -3.82 2.37
C LEU A 62 6.66 -3.07 3.31
N MET A 63 6.38 -1.79 3.59
CA MET A 63 7.26 -0.98 4.43
C MET A 63 7.25 -1.49 5.88
N ASP A 64 6.07 -1.84 6.41
CA ASP A 64 5.91 -2.47 7.73
C ASP A 64 6.78 -3.73 7.85
N GLU A 65 6.72 -4.63 6.86
CA GLU A 65 7.51 -5.86 6.82
C GLU A 65 9.02 -5.61 6.75
N VAL A 66 9.46 -4.62 5.95
CA VAL A 66 10.89 -4.27 5.85
C VAL A 66 11.41 -3.72 7.18
N ILE A 67 10.68 -2.80 7.81
CA ILE A 67 11.07 -2.25 9.11
C ILE A 67 11.04 -3.33 10.19
N PHE A 68 10.01 -4.17 10.22
CA PHE A 68 9.91 -5.27 11.18
C PHE A 68 11.10 -6.24 11.08
N THR A 69 11.41 -6.66 9.85
CA THR A 69 12.42 -7.69 9.60
C THR A 69 13.85 -7.19 9.83
N HIS A 70 14.16 -5.97 9.37
CA HIS A 70 15.54 -5.49 9.31
C HIS A 70 15.87 -4.43 10.36
N PHE A 71 14.86 -3.80 10.94
CA PHE A 71 15.01 -2.63 11.80
C PHE A 71 14.13 -2.71 13.06
N SER A 72 14.00 -3.93 13.62
CA SER A 72 13.09 -4.25 14.73
C SER A 72 13.27 -3.37 15.98
N GLY A 73 14.46 -2.82 16.20
CA GLY A 73 14.81 -2.02 17.39
C GLY A 73 13.96 -0.76 17.63
N GLY A 74 13.26 -0.24 16.63
CA GLY A 74 12.25 0.79 16.84
C GLY A 74 11.03 0.66 15.93
N TYR A 75 10.72 -0.59 15.57
CA TYR A 75 9.52 -0.95 14.83
C TYR A 75 8.24 -0.48 15.52
N THR A 76 8.17 -0.56 16.86
CA THR A 76 6.99 -0.09 17.62
C THR A 76 6.73 1.41 17.42
N ASP A 77 7.77 2.24 17.48
CA ASP A 77 7.65 3.69 17.26
C ASP A 77 7.26 3.98 15.80
N PHE A 78 7.85 3.26 14.85
CA PHE A 78 7.51 3.36 13.43
C PHE A 78 6.03 3.02 13.18
N ARG A 79 5.53 1.92 13.78
CA ARG A 79 4.12 1.53 13.68
C ARG A 79 3.18 2.53 14.31
N TYR A 80 3.53 3.08 15.47
CA TYR A 80 2.71 4.10 16.13
C TYR A 80 2.55 5.36 15.28
N LEU A 81 3.61 5.76 14.56
CA LEU A 81 3.58 6.93 13.69
C LEU A 81 2.86 6.68 12.37
N THR A 82 3.11 5.54 11.73
CA THR A 82 2.63 5.28 10.37
C THR A 82 1.26 4.63 10.32
N MET A 83 0.89 3.88 11.36
CA MET A 83 -0.34 3.08 11.41
C MET A 83 -0.49 2.13 10.22
N PHE A 84 0.62 1.75 9.58
CA PHE A 84 0.58 0.88 8.41
C PHE A 84 -0.02 -0.49 8.76
N PRO A 85 -0.79 -1.07 7.83
CA PRO A 85 -1.49 -2.32 8.12
C PRO A 85 -0.48 -3.47 8.19
N LYS A 86 -0.55 -4.25 9.27
CA LYS A 86 0.07 -5.56 9.35
C LYS A 86 -0.90 -6.60 8.79
N VAL A 87 -0.49 -7.37 7.79
CA VAL A 87 -1.37 -8.35 7.11
C VAL A 87 -0.73 -9.73 7.17
N GLU A 88 -1.49 -10.74 7.61
CA GLU A 88 -0.99 -12.11 7.82
C GLU A 88 -1.79 -13.18 7.05
N TYR A 89 -1.11 -14.29 6.73
CA TYR A 89 -1.76 -15.53 6.28
C TYR A 89 -2.33 -16.31 7.47
N GLY A 90 -3.56 -16.01 7.89
CA GLY A 90 -4.15 -16.65 9.08
C GLY A 90 -3.49 -16.19 10.38
N ILE A 91 -3.61 -16.97 11.46
CA ILE A 91 -2.93 -16.72 12.76
C ILE A 91 -1.59 -17.47 12.75
N THR A 92 -0.70 -17.10 11.83
CA THR A 92 0.56 -17.82 11.61
C THR A 92 1.79 -17.00 11.96
N GLY A 93 1.65 -15.68 12.17
CA GLY A 93 2.79 -14.77 12.26
C GLY A 93 3.56 -14.63 10.94
N THR A 94 3.03 -15.17 9.83
CA THR A 94 3.64 -15.05 8.50
C THR A 94 2.98 -13.88 7.77
N HIS A 95 3.78 -12.87 7.46
CA HIS A 95 3.32 -11.69 6.73
C HIS A 95 2.87 -12.06 5.31
N ALA A 96 1.80 -11.41 4.85
CA ALA A 96 1.30 -11.59 3.52
C ALA A 96 2.18 -10.85 2.51
N ASN A 97 2.57 -11.53 1.43
CA ASN A 97 3.27 -10.83 0.35
C ASN A 97 2.39 -9.68 -0.16
N PRO A 98 2.88 -8.43 -0.18
CA PRO A 98 2.07 -7.24 -0.46
C PRO A 98 1.41 -7.28 -1.85
N TRP A 99 2.03 -7.96 -2.81
CA TRP A 99 1.53 -8.08 -4.19
C TRP A 99 0.30 -8.98 -4.30
N VAL A 100 0.06 -9.84 -3.30
CA VAL A 100 -1.16 -10.67 -3.24
C VAL A 100 -2.41 -9.79 -3.05
N LEU A 101 -2.28 -8.63 -2.40
CA LEU A 101 -3.37 -7.68 -2.19
C LEU A 101 -3.79 -6.97 -3.50
N LEU A 102 -2.93 -7.04 -4.52
CA LEU A 102 -3.16 -6.41 -5.82
C LEU A 102 -3.67 -7.40 -6.87
N ARG A 103 -3.95 -8.66 -6.50
CA ARG A 103 -4.47 -9.69 -7.42
C ARG A 103 -5.78 -9.22 -8.06
N GLY A 104 -5.86 -9.32 -9.38
CA GLY A 104 -7.02 -8.89 -10.17
C GLY A 104 -6.98 -7.42 -10.62
N LYS A 105 -6.12 -6.59 -10.02
CA LYS A 105 -5.83 -5.25 -10.56
C LYS A 105 -4.82 -5.39 -11.69
N ARG A 106 -5.10 -4.75 -12.83
CA ARG A 106 -4.20 -4.79 -13.99
C ARG A 106 -3.02 -3.87 -13.72
N GLY A 107 -1.81 -4.40 -13.66
CA GLY A 107 -0.63 -3.55 -13.80
C GLY A 107 -0.51 -3.06 -15.25
N GLY A 108 0.09 -1.88 -15.44
CA GLY A 108 0.32 -1.29 -16.77
C GLY A 108 -0.44 0.00 -17.07
N ASP A 109 -1.22 0.52 -16.13
CA ASP A 109 -1.96 1.77 -16.29
C ASP A 109 -1.37 2.97 -15.52
N GLY A 110 -0.16 2.80 -15.02
CA GLY A 110 0.56 3.81 -14.25
C GLY A 110 0.07 3.98 -12.81
N LEU A 111 -1.07 3.41 -12.40
CA LEU A 111 -1.64 3.62 -11.06
C LEU A 111 -0.63 3.25 -9.96
N PHE A 112 -0.10 2.04 -10.02
CA PHE A 112 0.83 1.54 -9.01
C PHE A 112 2.11 2.38 -8.93
N GLU A 113 2.72 2.70 -10.07
CA GLU A 113 3.97 3.48 -10.12
C GLU A 113 3.78 4.89 -9.57
N ASN A 114 2.65 5.52 -9.88
CA ASN A 114 2.30 6.83 -9.33
C ASN A 114 2.08 6.75 -7.82
N CYS A 115 1.34 5.75 -7.32
CA CYS A 115 1.19 5.51 -5.87
C CYS A 115 2.55 5.26 -5.19
N ALA A 116 3.39 4.41 -5.77
CA ALA A 116 4.72 4.09 -5.25
C ALA A 116 5.61 5.34 -5.24
N SER A 117 5.56 6.17 -6.28
CA SER A 117 6.32 7.41 -6.36
C SER A 117 5.96 8.37 -5.23
N VAL A 118 4.67 8.65 -5.03
CA VAL A 118 4.20 9.53 -3.94
C VAL A 118 4.54 8.94 -2.57
N PHE A 119 4.24 7.65 -2.36
CA PHE A 119 4.47 6.97 -1.08
C PHE A 119 5.95 6.94 -0.71
N LEU A 120 6.84 6.54 -1.63
CA LEU A 120 8.28 6.42 -1.34
C LEU A 120 8.94 7.79 -1.12
N GLN A 121 8.47 8.84 -1.80
CA GLN A 121 8.94 10.21 -1.53
C GLN A 121 8.57 10.67 -0.12
N ASP A 122 7.36 10.35 0.33
CA ASP A 122 6.90 10.63 1.69
C ASP A 122 7.70 9.83 2.72
N MET A 123 7.93 8.53 2.47
CA MET A 123 8.77 7.68 3.35
C MET A 123 10.21 8.17 3.45
N ARG A 124 10.80 8.62 2.33
CA ARG A 124 12.12 9.25 2.35
C ARG A 124 12.13 10.50 3.23
N SER A 125 11.08 11.31 3.13
CA SER A 125 10.96 12.54 3.92
C SER A 125 10.77 12.22 5.40
N LEU A 126 9.88 11.29 5.74
CA LEU A 126 9.64 10.79 7.09
C LEU A 126 10.94 10.29 7.74
N LEU A 127 11.70 9.43 7.06
CA LEU A 127 12.96 8.87 7.57
C LEU A 127 14.12 9.89 7.64
N SER A 128 13.96 11.07 7.00
CA SER A 128 14.93 12.16 7.08
C SER A 128 14.58 13.19 8.16
N GLU A 129 13.29 13.40 8.41
CA GLU A 129 12.78 14.40 9.35
C GLU A 129 12.59 13.84 10.77
N VAL A 130 12.20 12.57 10.87
CA VAL A 130 12.05 11.87 12.15
C VAL A 130 13.32 11.07 12.42
N PRO A 131 14.03 11.32 13.54
CA PRO A 131 15.24 10.60 13.87
C PRO A 131 14.90 9.18 14.32
N PHE A 132 14.91 8.24 13.37
CA PHE A 132 14.90 6.82 13.66
C PHE A 132 16.36 6.35 13.83
N PRO A 133 16.85 6.12 15.05
CA PRO A 133 18.26 5.78 15.28
C PRO A 133 18.68 4.44 14.66
N PHE A 134 17.71 3.68 14.15
CA PHE A 134 17.86 2.32 13.64
C PHE A 134 17.80 2.24 12.11
N ALA A 135 17.29 3.23 11.40
CA ALA A 135 17.14 3.17 9.94
C ALA A 135 17.29 4.55 9.29
N THR A 136 18.07 4.62 8.22
CA THR A 136 18.02 5.74 7.27
C THR A 136 17.26 5.36 6.02
N TRP A 137 16.76 6.35 5.26
CA TRP A 137 16.17 6.09 3.94
C TRP A 137 17.11 5.25 3.04
N ARG A 138 18.42 5.54 3.06
CA ARG A 138 19.39 4.81 2.21
C ARG A 138 19.46 3.34 2.59
N ASP A 139 19.35 3.01 3.87
CA ASP A 139 19.38 1.62 4.34
C ASP A 139 18.10 0.88 3.90
N VAL A 140 16.94 1.52 4.08
CA VAL A 140 15.63 0.99 3.64
C VAL A 140 15.58 0.79 2.13
N GLU A 141 16.00 1.80 1.35
CA GLU A 141 16.07 1.75 -0.11
C GLU A 141 17.00 0.63 -0.59
N GLY A 142 18.17 0.46 0.06
CA GLY A 142 19.11 -0.63 -0.25
C GLY A 142 18.49 -2.01 -0.06
N ILE A 143 17.71 -2.20 1.01
CA ILE A 143 17.02 -3.46 1.30
C ILE A 143 15.92 -3.71 0.27
N LEU A 144 15.06 -2.73 -0.01
CA LEU A 144 13.99 -2.85 -0.99
C LEU A 144 14.51 -3.23 -2.39
N ILE A 145 15.68 -2.70 -2.78
CA ILE A 145 16.32 -3.02 -4.07
C ILE A 145 16.94 -4.42 -4.07
N ALA A 146 17.52 -4.85 -2.95
CA ALA A 146 18.24 -6.12 -2.84
C ALA A 146 17.29 -7.32 -2.61
N ASP A 147 16.12 -7.08 -2.03
CA ASP A 147 15.17 -8.12 -1.69
C ASP A 147 14.50 -8.71 -2.95
N LYS A 148 14.71 -10.02 -3.14
CA LYS A 148 14.20 -10.76 -4.29
C LYS A 148 12.69 -10.96 -4.21
N ASP A 149 12.11 -11.08 -3.03
CA ASP A 149 10.67 -11.28 -2.84
C ASP A 149 9.91 -9.98 -3.02
N VAL A 150 10.51 -8.85 -2.67
CA VAL A 150 10.00 -7.51 -3.00
C VAL A 150 10.04 -7.25 -4.50
N SER A 151 11.15 -7.59 -5.17
CA SER A 151 11.36 -7.29 -6.60
C SER A 151 10.71 -8.29 -7.58
N ARG A 152 10.07 -9.35 -7.09
CA ARG A 152 9.43 -10.38 -7.91
C ARG A 152 8.04 -9.99 -8.41
N GLY A 153 7.73 -10.46 -9.61
CA GLY A 153 6.42 -10.30 -10.24
C GLY A 153 6.17 -8.89 -10.76
N GLN A 154 5.03 -8.68 -11.42
CA GLN A 154 4.73 -7.43 -12.12
C GLN A 154 4.85 -6.19 -11.23
N TYR A 155 4.31 -6.21 -10.01
CA TYR A 155 4.36 -5.07 -9.10
C TYR A 155 5.73 -4.85 -8.48
N GLY A 156 6.47 -5.92 -8.16
CA GLY A 156 7.84 -5.83 -7.69
C GLY A 156 8.78 -5.20 -8.74
N GLU A 157 8.62 -5.58 -10.01
CA GLU A 157 9.38 -4.99 -11.12
C GLU A 157 9.08 -3.49 -11.29
N LEU A 158 7.81 -3.09 -11.19
CA LEU A 158 7.41 -1.69 -11.24
C LEU A 158 7.94 -0.89 -10.04
N LEU A 159 7.90 -1.44 -8.82
CA LEU A 159 8.46 -0.80 -7.64
C LEU A 159 9.97 -0.59 -7.81
N LEU A 160 10.68 -1.62 -8.26
CA LEU A 160 12.11 -1.57 -8.49
C LEU A 160 12.48 -0.50 -9.54
N HIS A 161 11.64 -0.34 -10.57
CA HIS A 161 11.79 0.74 -11.53
C HIS A 161 11.69 2.12 -10.86
N VAL A 162 10.66 2.36 -10.06
CA VAL A 162 10.47 3.63 -9.33
C VAL A 162 11.65 3.92 -8.41
N LEU A 163 12.11 2.93 -7.64
CA LEU A 163 13.27 3.04 -6.76
C LEU A 163 14.54 3.44 -7.53
N LYS A 164 14.82 2.76 -8.65
CA LYS A 164 16.02 3.02 -9.48
C LYS A 164 15.93 4.31 -10.28
N ASN A 165 14.74 4.89 -10.45
CA ASN A 165 14.52 6.12 -11.21
C ASN A 165 14.33 7.35 -10.31
N GLY A 166 14.93 7.36 -9.12
CA GLY A 166 14.89 8.50 -8.21
C GLY A 166 13.49 8.79 -7.65
N LEU A 167 12.71 7.73 -7.39
CA LEU A 167 11.35 7.77 -6.85
C LEU A 167 10.33 8.46 -7.76
N LYS A 168 10.56 8.42 -9.07
CA LYS A 168 9.62 8.92 -10.09
C LYS A 168 8.90 7.76 -10.75
N ALA A 169 7.59 7.90 -10.91
CA ALA A 169 6.81 7.01 -11.77
C ALA A 169 7.37 7.05 -13.20
N THR A 170 7.14 6.00 -14.00
CA THR A 170 7.24 6.19 -15.46
C THR A 170 6.27 7.31 -15.86
N GLU A 171 6.60 8.07 -16.89
CA GLU A 171 5.78 9.18 -17.41
C GLU A 171 4.39 8.74 -17.94
N ARG A 172 3.97 7.51 -17.64
CA ARG A 172 2.66 6.96 -17.94
C ARG A 172 1.62 7.67 -17.07
N PRO A 173 0.74 8.48 -17.68
CA PRO A 173 -0.35 9.08 -16.94
C PRO A 173 -1.25 7.96 -16.40
N MET A 174 -1.76 8.15 -15.18
CA MET A 174 -2.78 7.27 -14.63
C MET A 174 -3.97 7.26 -15.59
N ARG A 175 -4.30 6.08 -16.15
CA ARG A 175 -5.44 5.99 -17.06
C ARG A 175 -6.74 6.27 -16.28
N PRO A 176 -7.77 6.88 -16.91
CA PRO A 176 -9.06 7.05 -16.27
C PRO A 176 -9.70 5.68 -15.94
N PRO A 177 -10.47 5.58 -14.84
CA PRO A 177 -11.18 4.35 -14.48
C PRO A 177 -12.10 3.90 -15.63
N ARG A 178 -12.18 2.60 -15.86
CA ARG A 178 -13.13 1.98 -16.81
C ARG A 178 -14.04 1.02 -16.08
N LYS A 179 -15.14 0.68 -16.73
CA LYS A 179 -16.15 -0.22 -16.19
C LYS A 179 -15.56 -1.57 -15.79
N GLU A 180 -14.65 -2.10 -16.60
CA GLU A 180 -13.97 -3.38 -16.33
C GLU A 180 -13.20 -3.38 -15.00
N ASP A 181 -12.78 -2.21 -14.52
CA ASP A 181 -12.07 -2.06 -13.25
C ASP A 181 -12.99 -2.24 -12.03
N PHE A 182 -14.31 -2.22 -12.25
CA PHE A 182 -15.32 -2.35 -11.20
C PHE A 182 -16.10 -3.67 -11.29
N MET A 183 -15.99 -4.41 -12.39
CA MET A 183 -16.76 -5.65 -12.62
C MET A 183 -16.51 -6.78 -11.61
N HIS A 184 -15.40 -6.73 -10.87
CA HIS A 184 -15.11 -7.67 -9.79
C HIS A 184 -15.64 -7.21 -8.42
N LEU A 185 -16.26 -6.03 -8.36
CA LEU A 185 -16.62 -5.31 -7.14
C LEU A 185 -18.09 -4.92 -7.09
N MET A 186 -18.73 -4.73 -8.23
CA MET A 186 -20.12 -4.30 -8.37
C MET A 186 -20.69 -4.79 -9.69
N SER A 187 -22.01 -4.69 -9.84
CA SER A 187 -22.68 -4.99 -11.09
C SER A 187 -22.29 -4.03 -12.20
N GLU A 188 -22.55 -4.45 -13.43
CA GLU A 188 -22.30 -3.65 -14.62
C GLU A 188 -23.09 -2.33 -14.62
N GLU A 189 -24.33 -2.32 -14.13
CA GLU A 189 -25.16 -1.11 -13.97
C GLU A 189 -24.59 -0.16 -12.91
N GLU A 190 -24.19 -0.69 -11.75
CA GLU A 190 -23.57 0.11 -10.68
C GLU A 190 -22.24 0.73 -11.16
N ALA A 191 -21.44 -0.02 -11.92
CA ALA A 191 -20.18 0.48 -12.49
C ALA A 191 -20.40 1.59 -13.52
N GLU A 192 -21.46 1.51 -14.32
CA GLU A 192 -21.82 2.55 -15.29
C GLU A 192 -22.33 3.82 -14.62
N GLU A 193 -23.22 3.67 -13.63
CA GLU A 193 -23.69 4.80 -12.81
C GLU A 193 -22.51 5.49 -12.13
N TYR A 194 -21.58 4.70 -11.59
CA TYR A 194 -20.36 5.19 -10.94
C TYR A 194 -19.48 6.05 -11.85
N LEU A 195 -19.34 5.66 -13.11
CA LEU A 195 -18.50 6.35 -14.10
C LEU A 195 -19.14 7.60 -14.68
N SER A 196 -20.46 7.77 -14.49
CA SER A 196 -21.23 8.90 -15.01
C SER A 196 -21.29 10.12 -14.06
N GLN A 197 -20.79 9.97 -12.83
CA GLN A 197 -20.74 11.01 -11.77
C GLN A 197 -19.41 11.77 -11.76
#